data_AF-A0A7D9LY80-F1
#
_entry.id   AF-A0A7D9LY80-F1
#
_cell.length_a   1.000
_cell.length_b   1.000
_cell.length_c   1.000
_cell.angle_alpha   90.00
_cell.angle_beta   90.00
_cell.angle_gamma   90.00
#
_symmetry.space_group_name_H-M   'P 1'
#
loop_
_entity.id
_entity.type
_entity.pdbx_description
1 polymer ?
#
loop_
_entity_poly.entity_id
_entity_poly.type
_entity_poly.pdbx_seq_one_letter_code
_entity_poly.pdbx_strand_id
1 'polypeptide(L)'
;MESGEEGLECQEDELVALSSIYDERVFTKSQSGGEVNIYLDIPENFEVKISASKRIETNADETSHDNDAIWNVFVVKYLPPLVLNFSFPPGYPSTQPPQYTMSCKWLNVLQ
;
A
#
# COMPACT_ATOMS: atom_id res chain seq x y z
N MET A 1 14.73 10.88 -36.38
CA MET A 1 13.38 10.65 -35.84
C MET A 1 13.28 9.29 -35.13
N GLU A 2 14.40 8.60 -34.88
CA GLU A 2 14.45 7.24 -34.29
C GLU A 2 14.40 7.21 -32.75
N SER A 3 14.72 8.30 -32.07
CA SER A 3 14.85 8.32 -30.59
C SER A 3 13.53 8.14 -29.82
N GLY A 4 12.38 8.23 -30.49
CA GLY A 4 11.07 8.06 -29.86
C GLY A 4 10.56 6.62 -29.83
N GLU A 5 10.96 5.79 -30.81
CA GLU A 5 10.53 4.40 -30.91
C GLU A 5 11.32 3.50 -29.97
N GLU A 6 12.63 3.72 -29.84
CA GLU A 6 13.49 3.00 -28.90
C GLU A 6 13.00 3.15 -27.44
N GLY A 7 12.50 4.33 -27.07
CA GLY A 7 12.01 4.59 -25.71
C GLY A 7 10.74 3.80 -25.38
N LEU A 8 9.85 3.63 -26.36
CA LEU A 8 8.63 2.84 -26.20
C LEU A 8 8.91 1.34 -26.15
N GLU A 9 9.85 0.87 -26.98
CA GLU A 9 10.31 -0.53 -26.96
C GLU A 9 10.96 -0.88 -25.61
N CYS A 10 11.86 -0.03 -25.11
CA CYS A 10 12.47 -0.22 -23.79
C CYS A 10 11.44 -0.31 -22.65
N GLN A 11 10.39 0.52 -22.70
CA GLN A 11 9.33 0.50 -21.70
C GLN A 11 8.51 -0.79 -21.75
N GLU A 12 8.20 -1.27 -22.95
CA GLU A 12 7.44 -2.50 -23.14
C GLU A 12 8.26 -3.72 -22.70
N ASP A 13 9.54 -3.76 -23.06
CA ASP A 13 10.48 -4.80 -22.65
C ASP A 13 10.59 -4.90 -21.12
N GLU A 14 10.62 -3.76 -20.42
CA GLU A 14 10.62 -3.74 -18.96
C GLU A 14 9.34 -4.36 -18.37
N LEU A 15 8.16 -4.02 -18.90
CA LEU A 15 6.89 -4.60 -18.42
C LEU A 15 6.80 -6.12 -18.68
N VAL A 16 7.34 -6.58 -19.80
CA VAL A 16 7.41 -8.01 -20.13
C VAL A 16 8.38 -8.74 -19.20
N ALA A 17 9.54 -8.13 -18.91
CA ALA A 17 10.50 -8.67 -17.96
C ALA A 17 9.87 -8.78 -16.56
N LEU A 18 9.18 -7.75 -16.08
CA LEU A 18 8.48 -7.77 -14.80
C LEU A 18 7.40 -8.86 -14.74
N SER A 19 6.63 -9.03 -15.82
CA SER A 19 5.62 -10.10 -15.94
C SER A 19 6.22 -11.51 -15.97
N SER A 20 7.51 -11.62 -16.28
CA SER A 20 8.22 -12.90 -16.32
C SER A 20 8.93 -13.22 -15.01
N ILE A 21 9.35 -12.19 -14.27
CA ILE A 21 10.02 -12.32 -12.96
C ILE A 21 8.99 -12.57 -11.86
N TYR A 22 7.85 -11.89 -11.90
CA TYR A 22 6.83 -11.92 -10.88
C TYR A 22 5.58 -12.65 -11.38
N ASP A 23 4.93 -13.39 -10.49
CA ASP A 23 3.63 -13.97 -10.78
C ASP A 23 2.52 -12.91 -10.79
N GLU A 24 1.33 -13.33 -11.23
CA GLU A 24 0.13 -12.47 -11.32
C GLU A 24 -0.37 -11.97 -9.97
N ARG A 25 0.07 -12.55 -8.85
CA ARG A 25 -0.28 -12.06 -7.52
C ARG A 25 0.57 -10.86 -7.16
N VAL A 26 1.85 -10.87 -7.52
CA VAL A 26 2.81 -9.81 -7.21
C VAL A 26 2.76 -8.69 -8.24
N PHE A 27 2.62 -8.98 -9.53
CA PHE A 27 2.63 -7.96 -10.58
C PHE A 27 1.49 -8.12 -11.58
N THR A 28 0.86 -7.00 -11.94
CA THR A 28 -0.11 -6.93 -13.03
C THR A 28 0.27 -5.81 -13.99
N LYS A 29 0.47 -6.17 -15.27
CA LYS A 29 0.79 -5.22 -16.33
C LYS A 29 -0.43 -4.38 -16.73
N SER A 30 -0.20 -3.10 -17.01
CA SER A 30 -1.16 -2.18 -17.63
C SER A 30 -0.61 -1.63 -18.96
N GLN A 31 -1.37 -0.77 -19.65
CA GLN A 31 -0.98 -0.24 -20.96
C GLN A 31 0.31 0.61 -20.94
N SER A 32 0.59 1.31 -19.84
CA SER A 32 1.72 2.25 -19.75
C SER A 32 2.44 2.15 -18.41
N GLY A 33 2.43 0.97 -17.79
CA GLY A 33 2.99 0.76 -16.45
C GLY A 33 2.46 -0.53 -15.82
N GLY A 34 2.30 -0.54 -14.51
CA GLY A 34 1.74 -1.70 -13.82
C GLY A 34 1.40 -1.46 -12.36
N GLU A 35 0.87 -2.52 -11.76
CA GLU A 35 0.55 -2.61 -10.34
C GLU A 35 1.43 -3.69 -9.69
N VAL A 36 2.03 -3.37 -8.54
CA VAL A 36 2.81 -4.29 -7.71
C VAL A 36 2.13 -4.45 -6.36
N ASN A 37 1.81 -5.69 -5.99
CA ASN A 37 1.36 -6.05 -4.66
C ASN A 37 2.55 -6.46 -3.79
N ILE A 38 2.76 -5.72 -2.71
CA ILE A 38 3.86 -5.95 -1.76
C ILE A 38 3.27 -6.60 -0.51
N TYR A 39 3.66 -7.84 -0.28
CA TYR A 39 3.29 -8.61 0.90
C TYR A 39 4.38 -8.45 1.96
N LEU A 40 3.98 -8.00 3.15
CA LEU A 40 4.91 -7.79 4.25
C LEU A 40 5.03 -9.05 5.09
N ASP A 41 6.26 -9.45 5.38
CA ASP A 41 6.54 -10.43 6.42
C ASP A 41 6.41 -9.74 7.78
N ILE A 42 5.41 -10.18 8.53
CA ILE A 42 5.09 -9.61 9.84
C ILE A 42 5.83 -10.43 10.90
N PRO A 43 6.44 -9.78 11.92
CA PRO A 43 7.04 -10.49 13.03
C PRO A 43 6.05 -11.42 13.74
N GLU A 44 6.57 -12.50 14.34
CA GLU A 44 5.75 -13.33 15.24
C GLU A 44 5.21 -12.47 16.39
N ASN A 45 3.94 -12.69 16.74
CA ASN A 45 3.22 -11.95 17.79
C ASN A 45 3.10 -10.44 17.54
N PHE A 46 2.94 -10.01 16.29
CA PHE A 46 2.61 -8.61 16.01
C PHE A 46 1.23 -8.24 16.58
N GLU A 47 1.25 -7.42 17.64
CA GLU A 47 0.06 -7.02 18.38
C GLU A 47 -0.42 -5.62 18.01
N VAL A 48 -1.71 -5.50 17.67
CA VAL A 48 -2.40 -4.23 17.46
C VAL A 48 -3.32 -3.96 18.64
N LYS A 49 -3.19 -2.77 19.24
CA LYS A 49 -4.04 -2.31 20.35
C LYS A 49 -5.08 -1.34 19.83
N ILE A 50 -6.35 -1.63 20.10
CA ILE A 50 -7.48 -0.80 19.68
C ILE A 50 -8.23 -0.32 20.93
N SER A 51 -8.43 0.99 21.07
CA SER A 51 -9.26 1.54 22.14
C SER A 51 -10.74 1.37 21.80
N ALA A 52 -11.49 0.78 22.71
CA ALA A 52 -12.94 0.84 22.70
C ALA A 52 -13.36 2.09 23.47
N SER A 53 -13.81 3.13 22.75
CA SER A 53 -14.48 4.26 23.38
C SER A 53 -15.86 3.82 23.87
N LYS A 54 -16.04 3.77 25.19
CA LYS A 54 -17.32 3.48 25.82
C LYS A 54 -18.29 4.62 25.46
N ARG A 55 -19.19 4.41 24.48
CA ARG A 55 -20.33 5.32 24.28
C ARG A 55 -21.28 5.11 25.46
N ILE A 56 -21.02 5.80 26.56
CA ILE A 56 -21.97 5.85 27.68
C ILE A 56 -23.10 6.80 27.25
N GLU A 57 -24.16 6.26 26.65
CA GLU A 57 -25.45 6.94 26.59
C GLU A 57 -26.18 6.69 27.91
N THR A 58 -25.82 7.43 28.96
CA THR A 58 -26.69 7.56 30.13
C THR A 58 -26.57 8.95 30.71
N ASN A 59 -27.68 9.69 30.66
CA ASN A 59 -27.92 10.86 31.49
C ASN A 59 -27.87 10.41 32.96
N ALA A 60 -26.72 10.55 33.61
CA ALA A 60 -26.62 10.41 35.06
C ALA A 60 -25.44 11.23 35.57
N ASP A 61 -25.76 11.91 36.66
CA ASP A 61 -25.01 12.93 37.36
C ASP A 61 -23.65 12.47 37.89
N GLU A 62 -22.72 13.40 37.86
CA GLU A 62 -21.52 13.58 38.69
C GLU A 62 -20.58 12.41 39.09
N THR A 63 -19.28 12.69 38.89
CA THR A 63 -18.13 12.21 39.66
C THR A 63 -17.71 10.74 39.54
N SER A 64 -16.90 10.43 38.52
CA SER A 64 -15.84 9.42 38.67
C SER A 64 -14.65 9.71 37.75
N HIS A 65 -13.51 9.95 38.39
CA HIS A 65 -12.19 9.78 37.80
C HIS A 65 -12.08 8.32 37.32
N ASP A 66 -11.95 8.09 36.02
CA ASP A 66 -10.71 7.59 35.43
C ASP A 66 -10.89 7.47 33.90
N ASN A 67 -9.91 7.94 33.15
CA ASN A 67 -9.86 7.78 31.70
C ASN A 67 -9.40 6.35 31.35
N ASP A 68 -10.10 5.34 31.89
CA ASP A 68 -9.72 3.94 31.68
C ASP A 68 -10.25 3.48 30.31
N ALA A 69 -9.54 3.90 29.26
CA ALA A 69 -9.80 3.43 27.92
C ALA A 69 -9.61 1.91 27.91
N ILE A 70 -10.67 1.17 27.60
CA ILE A 70 -10.60 -0.28 27.46
C ILE A 70 -9.83 -0.57 26.17
N TRP A 71 -8.69 -1.25 26.28
CA TRP A 71 -7.88 -1.65 25.13
C TRP A 71 -8.10 -3.13 24.80
N ASN A 72 -8.38 -3.41 23.54
CA ASN A 72 -8.36 -4.76 23.00
C ASN A 72 -7.03 -5.00 22.27
N VAL A 73 -6.43 -6.16 22.48
CA VAL A 73 -5.17 -6.57 21.84
C VAL A 73 -5.47 -7.67 20.82
N PHE A 74 -5.00 -7.49 19.59
CA PHE A 74 -5.16 -8.46 18.51
C PHE A 74 -3.80 -8.86 17.96
N VAL A 75 -3.54 -10.16 17.86
CA VAL A 75 -2.36 -10.67 17.15
C VAL A 75 -2.69 -10.75 15.66
N VAL A 76 -2.01 -9.94 14.85
CA VAL A 76 -2.19 -9.93 13.40
C VAL A 76 -1.21 -10.91 12.78
N LYS A 77 -1.75 -11.90 12.06
CA LYS A 77 -0.94 -12.89 11.33
C LYS A 77 -0.68 -12.48 9.89
N TYR A 78 -1.57 -11.71 9.30
CA TYR A 78 -1.51 -11.31 7.89
C TYR A 78 -2.05 -9.89 7.73
N LEU A 79 -1.39 -9.11 6.87
CA LEU A 79 -1.86 -7.79 6.45
C LEU A 79 -2.26 -7.85 4.96
N PRO A 80 -3.31 -7.11 4.56
CA PRO A 80 -3.54 -6.83 3.15
C PRO A 80 -2.27 -6.27 2.49
N PRO A 81 -1.99 -6.58 1.21
CA PRO A 81 -0.78 -6.07 0.55
C PRO A 81 -0.80 -4.54 0.45
N LEU A 82 0.39 -3.95 0.40
CA LEU A 82 0.55 -2.60 -0.12
C LEU A 82 0.42 -2.67 -1.64
N VAL A 83 -0.23 -1.69 -2.22
CA VAL A 83 -0.43 -1.63 -3.66
C VAL A 83 0.34 -0.44 -4.22
N LEU A 84 1.36 -0.72 -5.02
CA LEU A 84 2.14 0.26 -5.75
C LEU A 84 1.66 0.30 -7.19
N ASN A 85 1.04 1.41 -7.59
CA ASN A 85 0.65 1.66 -8.97
C ASN A 85 1.66 2.60 -9.61
N PHE A 86 2.16 2.28 -10.79
CA PHE A 86 3.09 3.15 -11.53
C PHE A 86 2.77 3.24 -13.02
N SER A 87 3.21 4.32 -13.64
CA SER A 87 3.16 4.54 -15.08
C SER A 87 4.45 5.20 -15.59
N PHE A 88 4.79 4.88 -16.84
CA PHE A 88 5.93 5.43 -17.55
C PHE A 88 5.50 6.68 -18.35
N PRO A 89 6.03 7.86 -18.02
CA PRO A 89 5.85 9.03 -18.87
C PRO A 89 6.68 8.88 -20.16
N PRO A 90 6.39 9.67 -21.21
CA PRO A 90 7.14 9.61 -22.48
C PRO A 90 8.64 9.86 -22.35
N GLY A 91 9.08 10.54 -21.28
CA GLY A 91 10.49 10.81 -21.02
C GLY A 91 11.22 9.72 -20.25
N TYR A 92 10.54 8.66 -19.80
CA TYR A 92 11.15 7.54 -19.08
C TYR A 92 11.89 6.59 -20.03
N PRO A 93 13.04 6.01 -19.63
CA PRO A 93 13.74 6.23 -18.36
C PRO A 93 14.71 7.43 -18.35
N SER A 94 14.98 8.03 -19.50
CA SER A 94 16.14 8.91 -19.69
C SER A 94 16.02 10.31 -19.08
N THR A 95 14.82 10.90 -19.09
CA THR A 95 14.60 12.32 -18.74
C THR A 95 13.56 12.51 -17.65
N GLN A 96 12.72 11.50 -17.39
CA GLN A 96 11.67 11.55 -16.38
C GLN A 96 11.60 10.22 -15.62
N PRO A 97 11.38 10.24 -14.29
CA PRO A 97 11.12 9.03 -13.53
C PRO A 97 9.70 8.50 -13.78
N PRO A 98 9.38 7.27 -13.37
CA PRO A 98 8.01 6.78 -13.36
C PRO A 98 7.15 7.65 -12.45
N GLN A 99 5.89 7.85 -12.83
CA GLN A 99 4.89 8.37 -11.91
C GLN A 99 4.37 7.20 -11.08
N TYR A 100 4.21 7.37 -9.78
CA TYR A 100 3.73 6.29 -8.93
C TYR A 100 2.83 6.78 -7.79
N THR A 101 2.01 5.86 -7.30
CA THR A 101 1.20 6.01 -6.10
C THR A 101 1.31 4.75 -5.27
N MET A 102 1.37 4.91 -3.95
CA MET A 102 1.36 3.79 -3.02
C MET A 102 0.10 3.90 -2.16
N SER A 103 -0.65 2.81 -2.08
CA SER A 103 -1.88 2.75 -1.31
C SER A 103 -1.90 1.53 -0.39
N CYS A 104 -2.63 1.66 0.70
CA CYS A 104 -2.72 0.63 1.72
C CYS A 104 -4.02 0.84 2.51
N LYS A 105 -4.72 -0.25 2.83
CA LYS A 105 -5.97 -0.19 3.60
C LYS A 105 -5.77 0.02 5.10
N TRP A 106 -4.57 -0.30 5.60
CA TRP A 106 -4.27 -0.35 7.03
C TRP A 106 -3.23 0.68 7.47
N LEU A 107 -2.62 1.41 6.54
CA LEU A 107 -1.80 2.58 6.84
C LEU A 107 -2.63 3.84 6.66
N ASN A 108 -2.68 4.67 7.69
CA ASN A 108 -3.08 6.05 7.52
C ASN A 108 -1.89 6.83 6.94
N VAL A 109 -2.20 7.82 6.10
CA VAL A 109 -1.21 8.82 5.72
C VAL A 109 -0.78 9.52 7.01
N LEU A 110 0.52 9.43 7.35
CA LEU A 110 1.08 10.33 8.35
C LEU A 110 0.88 11.74 7.82
N GLN A 111 -0.10 12.45 8.40
CA GLN A 111 -0.34 13.87 8.13
C GLN A 111 0.66 14.73 8.88
#